data_AF-A0A291W5L9-F1
#
_entry.id   AF-A0A291W5L9-F1
#
_cell.length_a   1.000
_cell.length_b   1.000
_cell.length_c   1.000
_cell.angle_alpha   90.00
_cell.angle_beta   90.00
_cell.angle_gamma   90.00
#
_symmetry.space_group_name_H-M   'P 1'
#
loop_
_entity.id
_entity.type
_entity.pdbx_description
1 polymer ?
#
loop_
_entity_poly.entity_id
_entity_poly.type
_entity_poly.pdbx_seq_one_letter_code
_entity_poly.pdbx_strand_id
1 'polypeptide(L)'
;MREIESLRAKTRELAAADVLTTRNAALEAAAAKEAADAAAREAAAAALRLFGNDSELVGQLLGIPAEDLEREAKPVTAARAKEVIEGLRVRAGRRPRIRRTRSSHPMAGQEAAPVPPAAPADRDLGDDRSGVV
;
A
#
# COMPACT_ATOMS: atom_id res chain seq x y z
N MET A 1 21.85 -46.18 -39.19
CA MET A 1 21.19 -45.12 -39.99
C MET A 1 19.83 -44.74 -39.39
N ARG A 2 18.86 -45.66 -39.28
CA ARG A 2 17.49 -45.35 -38.76
C ARG A 2 17.42 -44.72 -37.36
N GLU A 3 18.28 -45.14 -36.43
CA GLU A 3 18.30 -44.58 -35.06
C GLU A 3 18.77 -43.12 -34.98
N ILE A 4 19.69 -42.72 -35.88
CA ILE A 4 20.16 -41.32 -35.96
C ILE A 4 19.05 -40.45 -36.55
N GLU A 5 18.29 -40.97 -37.52
CA GLU A 5 17.16 -40.28 -38.12
C GLU A 5 16.00 -40.11 -37.14
N SER A 6 15.67 -41.13 -36.34
CA SER A 6 14.64 -41.02 -35.30
C SER A 6 15.02 -40.02 -34.22
N LEU A 7 16.29 -40.00 -33.79
CA LEU A 7 16.78 -39.01 -32.84
C LEU A 7 16.66 -37.59 -33.40
N ARG A 8 17.08 -37.37 -34.65
CA ARG A 8 16.94 -36.06 -35.33
C ARG A 8 15.48 -35.62 -35.45
N ALA A 9 14.57 -36.54 -35.80
CA ALA A 9 13.14 -36.25 -35.87
C ALA A 9 12.59 -35.81 -34.51
N LYS A 10 12.94 -36.53 -33.44
CA LYS A 10 12.53 -36.19 -32.08
C LYS A 10 13.10 -34.85 -31.61
N THR A 11 14.37 -34.55 -31.91
CA THR A 11 14.95 -33.24 -31.60
C THR A 11 14.25 -32.10 -32.33
N ARG A 12 13.84 -32.31 -33.60
CA ARG A 12 13.06 -31.31 -34.35
C ARG A 12 11.66 -31.12 -33.78
N GLU A 13 11.01 -32.19 -33.36
CA GLU A 13 9.70 -32.14 -32.71
C GLU A 13 9.77 -31.35 -31.40
N LEU A 14 10.74 -31.65 -30.53
CA LEU A 14 10.97 -30.91 -29.30
C LEU A 14 11.28 -29.43 -29.57
N ALA A 15 12.16 -29.14 -30.54
CA ALA A 15 12.46 -27.76 -30.91
C ALA A 15 11.23 -27.02 -31.44
N ALA A 16 10.35 -27.68 -32.21
CA ALA A 16 9.10 -27.08 -32.67
C ALA A 16 8.13 -26.82 -31.50
N ALA A 17 8.02 -27.75 -30.55
CA ALA A 17 7.22 -27.58 -29.34
C ALA A 17 7.74 -26.41 -28.47
N ASP A 18 9.05 -26.30 -28.31
CA ASP A 18 9.69 -25.21 -27.57
C ASP A 18 9.43 -23.84 -28.23
N VAL A 19 9.52 -23.76 -29.56
CA VAL A 19 9.20 -22.53 -30.31
C VAL A 19 7.73 -22.15 -30.14
N LEU A 20 6.81 -23.11 -30.21
CA LEU A 20 5.39 -22.82 -30.00
C LEU A 20 5.11 -22.35 -28.58
N THR A 21 5.69 -23.02 -27.58
CA THR A 21 5.54 -22.68 -26.17
C THR A 21 6.05 -21.27 -25.89
N THR A 22 7.27 -20.95 -26.33
CA THR A 22 7.88 -19.64 -26.13
C THR A 22 7.13 -18.54 -26.86
N ARG A 23 6.63 -18.80 -28.07
CA ARG A 23 5.78 -17.84 -28.80
C ARG A 23 4.48 -17.57 -28.07
N ASN A 24 3.78 -18.60 -27.59
CA ASN A 24 2.53 -18.41 -26.86
C ASN A 24 2.75 -17.63 -25.57
N ALA A 25 3.81 -17.95 -24.82
CA ALA A 25 4.19 -17.20 -23.62
C ALA A 25 4.50 -15.72 -23.94
N ALA A 26 5.16 -15.44 -25.07
CA ALA A 26 5.43 -14.07 -25.49
C ALA A 26 4.14 -13.30 -25.85
N LEU A 27 3.16 -13.95 -26.49
CA LEU A 27 1.86 -13.36 -26.79
C LEU A 27 1.05 -13.07 -25.52
N GLU A 28 1.05 -14.01 -24.56
CA GLU A 28 0.40 -13.81 -23.27
C GLU A 28 1.04 -12.67 -22.48
N ALA A 29 2.38 -12.58 -22.49
CA ALA A 29 3.11 -11.49 -21.86
C ALA A 29 2.80 -10.13 -22.52
N ALA A 30 2.69 -10.09 -23.85
CA ALA A 30 2.31 -8.89 -24.57
C ALA A 30 0.88 -8.44 -24.21
N ALA A 31 -0.08 -9.37 -24.19
CA ALA A 31 -1.45 -9.09 -23.78
C ALA A 31 -1.54 -8.62 -22.31
N ALA A 32 -0.79 -9.24 -21.42
CA ALA A 32 -0.71 -8.84 -20.01
C ALA A 32 -0.15 -7.43 -19.86
N LYS A 33 0.87 -7.08 -20.64
CA LYS A 33 1.43 -5.72 -20.68
C LYS A 33 0.39 -4.71 -21.16
N GLU A 34 -0.29 -4.96 -22.28
CA GLU A 34 -1.33 -4.05 -22.79
C GLU A 34 -2.46 -3.84 -21.78
N ALA A 35 -2.88 -4.90 -21.09
CA ALA A 35 -3.86 -4.81 -20.02
C ALA A 35 -3.36 -3.99 -18.83
N ALA A 36 -2.10 -4.15 -18.42
CA ALA A 36 -1.49 -3.36 -17.37
C ALA A 36 -1.39 -1.88 -17.75
N ASP A 37 -0.97 -1.57 -18.98
CA ASP A 37 -0.85 -0.20 -19.48
C ASP A 37 -2.23 0.48 -19.59
N ALA A 38 -3.28 -0.28 -19.95
CA ALA A 38 -4.66 0.22 -19.93
C ALA A 38 -5.15 0.50 -18.50
N ALA A 39 -4.88 -0.42 -17.57
CA ALA A 39 -5.23 -0.25 -16.17
C ALA A 39 -4.50 0.95 -15.53
N ALA A 40 -3.24 1.19 -15.89
CA ALA A 40 -2.47 2.35 -15.43
C ALA A 40 -3.11 3.67 -15.88
N ARG A 41 -3.47 3.79 -17.16
CA ARG A 41 -4.18 4.96 -17.71
C ARG A 41 -5.52 5.20 -17.02
N GLU A 42 -6.31 4.13 -16.84
CA GLU A 42 -7.59 4.19 -16.15
C GLU A 42 -7.43 4.62 -14.67
N ALA A 43 -6.39 4.14 -14.00
CA ALA A 43 -6.07 4.52 -12.63
C ALA A 43 -5.63 5.99 -12.54
N ALA A 44 -4.80 6.48 -13.47
CA ALA A 44 -4.40 7.88 -13.55
C ALA A 44 -5.61 8.79 -13.74
N ALA A 45 -6.51 8.47 -14.69
CA ALA A 45 -7.73 9.22 -14.93
C ALA A 45 -8.68 9.22 -13.71
N ALA A 46 -8.81 8.08 -13.03
CA ALA A 46 -9.59 7.97 -11.80
C ALA A 46 -8.98 8.80 -10.66
N ALA A 47 -7.65 8.76 -10.50
CA ALA A 47 -6.93 9.54 -9.50
C ALA A 47 -7.13 11.03 -9.72
N LEU A 48 -6.83 11.55 -10.93
CA LEU A 48 -7.05 12.96 -11.26
C LEU A 48 -8.47 13.38 -10.90
N ARG A 49 -9.48 12.60 -11.27
CA ARG A 49 -10.88 12.95 -10.99
C ARG A 49 -11.23 12.93 -9.51
N LEU A 50 -10.62 12.06 -8.69
CA LEU A 50 -10.79 12.04 -7.23
C LEU A 50 -10.18 13.28 -6.57
N PHE A 51 -9.10 13.80 -7.13
CA PHE A 51 -8.39 15.00 -6.66
C PHE A 51 -8.82 16.27 -7.41
N GLY A 52 -10.03 16.31 -7.99
CA GLY A 52 -10.53 17.54 -8.63
C GLY A 52 -9.86 17.93 -9.95
N ASN A 53 -9.22 16.97 -10.61
CA ASN A 53 -8.36 17.11 -11.79
C ASN A 53 -7.08 17.92 -11.54
N ASP A 54 -6.60 17.95 -10.29
CA ASP A 54 -5.32 18.56 -9.93
C ASP A 54 -4.14 17.62 -10.29
N SER A 55 -3.58 17.80 -11.49
CA SER A 55 -2.47 16.99 -12.01
C SER A 55 -1.15 17.27 -11.31
N GLU A 56 -0.93 18.50 -10.84
CA GLU A 56 0.27 18.87 -10.08
C GLU A 56 0.29 18.16 -8.72
N LEU A 57 -0.82 18.16 -7.99
CA LEU A 57 -0.92 17.48 -6.70
C LEU A 57 -0.75 15.96 -6.85
N VAL A 58 -1.45 15.36 -7.81
CA VAL A 58 -1.36 13.91 -8.04
C VAL A 58 0.04 13.52 -8.53
N GLY A 59 0.67 14.32 -9.38
CA GLY A 59 2.04 14.12 -9.84
C GLY A 59 3.04 14.16 -8.69
N GLN A 60 2.94 15.15 -7.80
CA GLN A 60 3.77 15.25 -6.60
C GLN A 60 3.62 14.03 -5.67
N LEU A 61 2.38 13.56 -5.47
CA LEU A 61 2.12 12.39 -4.61
C LEU A 61 2.70 11.08 -5.18
N LEU A 62 2.75 10.96 -6.50
CA LEU A 62 3.22 9.76 -7.20
C LEU A 62 4.69 9.84 -7.63
N GLY A 63 5.32 11.02 -7.54
CA GLY A 63 6.68 11.26 -8.01
C GLY A 63 6.82 11.21 -9.53
N ILE A 64 5.76 11.55 -10.27
CA ILE A 64 5.74 11.58 -11.74
C ILE A 64 5.33 12.97 -12.25
N PRO A 65 5.77 13.38 -13.45
CA PRO A 65 5.39 14.67 -14.04
C PRO A 65 3.88 14.79 -14.25
N ALA A 66 3.34 15.98 -14.02
CA ALA A 66 1.92 16.27 -14.23
C ALA A 66 1.52 16.10 -15.70
N GLU A 67 2.43 16.44 -16.62
CA GLU A 67 2.25 16.32 -18.07
C GLU A 67 2.07 14.86 -18.50
N ASP A 68 2.79 13.94 -17.85
CA ASP A 68 2.69 12.51 -18.12
C ASP A 68 1.33 11.96 -17.64
N LEU A 69 0.87 12.37 -16.45
CA LEU A 69 -0.45 12.04 -15.92
C LEU A 69 -1.60 12.52 -16.81
N GLU A 70 -1.51 13.77 -17.30
CA GLU A 70 -2.50 14.32 -18.22
C GLU A 70 -2.53 13.56 -19.54
N ARG A 71 -1.34 13.26 -20.10
CA ARG A 71 -1.22 12.48 -21.34
C ARG A 71 -1.82 11.09 -21.19
N GLU A 72 -1.57 10.42 -20.07
CA GLU A 72 -2.08 9.08 -19.77
C GLU A 72 -3.60 9.07 -19.53
N ALA A 73 -4.13 10.09 -18.87
CA ALA A 73 -5.55 10.19 -18.58
C ALA A 73 -6.40 10.66 -19.77
N LYS A 74 -5.84 11.44 -20.70
CA LYS A 74 -6.52 11.97 -21.89
C LYS A 74 -7.29 10.95 -22.75
N PRO A 75 -6.76 9.74 -23.04
CA PRO A 75 -7.51 8.74 -23.81
C PRO A 75 -8.68 8.11 -23.03
N VAL A 76 -8.78 8.30 -21.72
CA VAL A 76 -9.81 7.67 -20.88
C VAL A 76 -11.06 8.54 -20.83
N THR A 77 -12.23 7.95 -21.11
CA THR A 77 -13.49 8.67 -21.02
C THR A 77 -13.87 8.96 -19.57
N ALA A 78 -14.55 10.08 -19.33
CA ALA A 78 -15.01 10.42 -17.98
C ALA A 78 -15.97 9.38 -17.38
N ALA A 79 -16.75 8.68 -18.22
CA ALA A 79 -17.60 7.57 -17.78
C ALA A 79 -16.77 6.41 -17.25
N ARG A 80 -15.73 6.01 -18.00
CA ARG A 80 -14.82 4.93 -17.61
C ARG A 80 -14.09 5.23 -16.30
N ALA A 81 -13.59 6.45 -16.14
CA ALA A 81 -12.95 6.87 -14.88
C ALA A 81 -13.93 6.78 -13.68
N LYS A 82 -15.22 7.10 -13.87
CA LYS A 82 -16.23 6.97 -12.81
C LYS A 82 -16.48 5.52 -12.41
N GLU A 83 -16.51 4.58 -13.35
CA GLU A 83 -16.65 3.15 -13.06
C GLU A 83 -15.49 2.63 -12.19
N VAL A 84 -14.26 3.05 -12.53
CA VAL A 84 -13.06 2.68 -11.76
C VAL A 84 -13.15 3.23 -10.34
N ILE A 85 -13.58 4.49 -10.19
CA ILE A 85 -13.81 5.12 -8.89
C ILE A 85 -14.88 4.37 -8.09
N GLU A 86 -15.97 3.96 -8.72
CA GLU A 86 -17.03 3.23 -8.04
C GLU A 86 -16.54 1.84 -7.59
N GLY A 87 -15.78 1.14 -8.44
CA GLY A 87 -15.11 -0.09 -8.05
C GLY A 87 -14.17 0.10 -6.85
N LEU A 88 -13.42 1.21 -6.81
CA LEU A 88 -12.57 1.58 -5.66
C LEU A 88 -13.40 1.82 -4.39
N ARG A 89 -14.53 2.52 -4.49
CA ARG A 89 -15.44 2.77 -3.36
C ARG A 89 -16.04 1.48 -2.82
N VAL A 90 -16.48 0.58 -3.70
CA VAL A 90 -16.98 -0.74 -3.30
C VAL A 90 -15.89 -1.52 -2.55
N ARG A 91 -14.65 -1.52 -3.04
CA ARG A 91 -13.52 -2.17 -2.36
C ARG A 91 -13.18 -1.52 -1.02
N ALA A 92 -13.15 -0.19 -0.96
CA ALA A 92 -12.89 0.54 0.28
C ALA A 92 -14.02 0.35 1.32
N GLY A 93 -15.27 0.25 0.87
CA GLY A 93 -16.44 -0.04 1.70
C GLY A 93 -16.51 -1.50 2.17
N ARG A 94 -15.83 -2.44 1.49
CA ARG A 94 -15.64 -3.83 1.93
C ARG A 94 -14.59 -3.88 3.06
N ARG A 95 -14.96 -3.33 4.21
CA ARG A 95 -14.11 -3.34 5.41
C ARG A 95 -13.72 -4.77 5.80
N PRO A 96 -12.43 -5.10 5.98
CA PRO A 96 -12.04 -6.29 6.72
C PRO A 96 -12.43 -6.07 8.18
N ARG A 97 -13.55 -6.67 8.61
CA ARG A 97 -13.97 -6.64 10.02
C ARG A 97 -13.02 -7.52 10.85
N ILE A 98 -11.82 -7.02 11.14
CA ILE A 98 -11.03 -7.56 12.25
C ILE A 98 -11.70 -7.04 13.53
N ARG A 99 -12.57 -7.88 14.11
CA ARG A 99 -13.01 -7.73 15.50
C ARG A 99 -11.75 -7.81 16.36
N ARG A 100 -11.31 -6.69 16.94
CA ARG A 100 -10.47 -6.71 18.13
C ARG A 100 -11.22 -7.53 19.17
N THR A 101 -10.76 -8.74 19.45
CA THR A 101 -10.96 -9.34 20.76
C THR A 101 -10.29 -8.39 21.74
N ARG A 102 -11.10 -7.55 22.40
CA ARG A 102 -10.71 -6.99 23.70
C ARG A 102 -10.49 -8.19 24.60
N SER A 103 -9.26 -8.67 24.69
CA SER A 103 -8.84 -9.47 25.83
C SER A 103 -8.96 -8.54 27.04
N SER A 104 -10.01 -8.78 27.80
CA SER A 104 -10.18 -8.24 29.14
C SER A 104 -8.96 -8.61 29.96
N HIS A 105 -8.25 -7.58 30.39
CA HIS A 105 -7.18 -7.58 31.37
C HIS A 105 -7.52 -8.48 32.58
N PRO A 106 -6.79 -9.57 32.84
CA PRO A 106 -6.75 -10.16 34.17
C PRO A 106 -5.62 -9.48 34.95
N MET A 107 -6.01 -8.69 35.96
CA MET A 107 -5.12 -8.29 37.05
C MET A 107 -4.47 -9.53 37.67
N ALA A 108 -3.15 -9.53 37.80
CA ALA A 108 -2.46 -10.35 38.77
C ALA A 108 -1.14 -9.69 39.21
N GLY A 109 -1.14 -9.20 40.45
CA GLY A 109 0.00 -9.23 41.36
C GLY A 109 1.21 -8.37 41.01
N GLN A 110 1.23 -7.11 41.45
CA GLN A 110 2.47 -6.47 41.88
C GLN A 110 2.28 -5.86 43.26
N GLU A 111 2.74 -6.64 44.23
CA GLU A 111 3.02 -6.25 45.60
C GLU A 111 4.30 -5.40 45.60
N ALA A 112 4.18 -4.12 45.95
CA ALA A 112 5.30 -3.26 46.26
C ALA A 112 4.87 -2.24 47.33
N ALA A 113 5.67 -2.17 48.40
CA ALA A 113 5.44 -1.53 49.69
C ALA A 113 5.25 0.01 49.64
N PRO A 114 4.67 0.61 50.71
CA PRO A 114 4.46 2.05 50.80
C PRO A 114 5.66 2.76 51.45
N VAL A 115 6.21 3.80 50.80
CA VAL A 115 7.25 4.68 51.37
C VAL A 115 6.98 6.15 50.93
N PRO A 116 7.14 7.16 51.82
CA PRO A 116 6.23 8.32 51.97
C PRO A 116 6.56 9.56 51.11
N PRO A 117 5.67 10.60 51.13
CA PRO A 117 5.77 11.80 50.29
C PRO A 117 7.00 12.68 50.55
N ALA A 118 7.49 13.27 49.46
CA ALA A 118 8.58 14.24 49.42
C ALA A 118 8.27 15.51 50.23
N ALA A 119 9.21 15.89 51.08
CA ALA A 119 9.24 17.17 51.80
C ALA A 119 9.68 18.31 50.88
N PRO A 120 9.08 19.52 50.97
CA PRO A 120 9.65 20.74 50.44
C PRO A 120 10.74 21.30 51.37
N ALA A 121 11.80 21.81 50.75
CA ALA A 121 13.01 22.33 51.37
C ALA A 121 12.78 23.57 52.27
N ASP A 122 13.66 23.65 53.27
CA ASP A 122 13.93 24.72 54.21
C ASP A 122 13.66 26.15 53.71
N ARG A 123 12.94 26.92 54.53
CA ARG A 123 13.31 28.30 54.90
C ARG A 123 13.03 28.52 56.38
N ASP A 124 14.01 28.14 57.17
CA ASP A 124 14.67 28.96 58.19
C ASP A 124 14.08 30.37 58.37
N LEU A 125 13.36 30.58 59.49
CA LEU A 125 13.11 31.86 60.15
C LEU A 125 12.40 31.58 61.48
N GLY A 126 13.18 31.11 62.45
CA GLY A 126 12.75 30.96 63.83
C GLY A 126 13.95 31.12 64.76
N ASP A 127 14.19 32.35 65.19
CA ASP A 127 15.00 32.68 66.36
C ASP A 127 14.68 34.14 66.70
N ASP A 128 14.43 34.59 67.93
CA ASP A 128 14.10 33.95 69.19
C ASP A 128 13.66 35.10 70.12
N ARG A 129 13.00 34.75 71.22
CA ARG A 129 13.05 35.46 72.53
C ARG A 129 12.85 36.99 72.59
N SER A 130 11.79 37.37 73.30
CA SER A 130 11.89 37.79 74.72
C SER A 130 10.85 38.87 75.03
N GLY A 131 9.93 38.56 75.94
CA GLY A 131 9.25 39.60 76.71
C GLY A 131 10.15 40.12 77.82
N VAL A 132 10.08 41.40 78.14
CA VAL A 132 10.15 41.97 79.50
C VAL A 132 9.45 43.33 79.44
N VAL A 133 8.62 43.55 80.47
CA VAL A 133 8.09 44.78 81.08
C VAL A 133 8.69 46.11 80.61
#